data_AF-A0A1R3U600-F1
#
_entry.id   AF-A0A1R3U600-F1
#
_cell.length_a   1.000
_cell.length_b   1.000
_cell.length_c   1.000
_cell.angle_alpha   90.00
_cell.angle_beta   90.00
_cell.angle_gamma   90.00
#
_symmetry.space_group_name_H-M   'P 1'
#
loop_
_entity.id
_entity.type
_entity.pdbx_description
1 polymer ?
#
loop_
_entity_poly.entity_id
_entity_poly.type
_entity_poly.pdbx_seq_one_letter_code
_entity_poly.pdbx_strand_id
1 'polypeptide(L)'
;MLDVANLPDDIVALKAMLVAAQTREAGKDAQMARKDERIERLEKLVAAFKQAAFGRKSEKTDPDQFDLAFEDLETAMAAIHAEDEADAPAGRKTAKSRTTNRGSLPKHLPRVEEVIEPASLICACSGCLHRIGEDVSERWLAGT
;
A
#
# COMPACT_ATOMS: atom_id res chain seq x y z
N MET A 1 3.88 2.43 -43.80
CA MET A 1 4.93 1.70 -44.54
C MET A 1 5.69 2.74 -45.35
N LEU A 2 7.03 2.74 -45.31
CA LEU A 2 7.80 3.60 -46.20
C LEU A 2 7.65 3.04 -47.62
N ASP A 3 7.24 3.90 -48.55
CA ASP A 3 7.12 3.54 -49.96
C ASP A 3 8.45 3.85 -50.67
N VAL A 4 8.89 2.95 -51.56
CA VAL A 4 10.21 3.02 -52.21
C VAL A 4 10.32 4.28 -53.07
N ALA A 5 9.19 4.75 -53.62
CA ALA A 5 9.13 5.97 -54.42
C ALA A 5 9.41 7.27 -53.62
N ASN A 6 9.39 7.23 -52.28
CA ASN A 6 9.62 8.39 -51.41
C ASN A 6 11.00 8.36 -50.73
N LEU A 7 11.89 7.47 -51.15
CA LEU A 7 13.25 7.42 -50.61
C LEU A 7 14.14 8.47 -51.29
N PRO A 8 15.03 9.13 -50.53
CA PRO A 8 16.08 9.95 -51.13
C PRO A 8 17.05 9.08 -51.95
N ASP A 9 17.46 9.57 -53.12
CA ASP A 9 18.51 8.92 -53.94
C ASP A 9 19.93 9.23 -53.43
N ASP A 10 20.08 10.14 -52.48
CA ASP A 10 21.35 10.48 -51.85
C ASP A 10 21.77 9.41 -50.82
N ILE A 11 22.96 8.84 -51.03
CA ILE A 11 23.57 7.82 -50.17
C ILE A 11 23.75 8.34 -48.74
N VAL A 12 24.07 9.63 -48.57
CA VAL A 12 24.24 10.22 -47.23
C VAL A 12 22.91 10.28 -46.49
N ALA A 13 21.85 10.77 -47.16
CA ALA A 13 20.50 10.79 -46.62
C ALA A 13 19.99 9.38 -46.24
N LEU A 14 20.22 8.37 -47.08
CA LEU A 14 19.83 6.98 -46.79
C LEU A 14 20.57 6.41 -45.58
N LYS A 15 21.88 6.65 -45.46
CA LYS A 15 22.67 6.23 -44.29
C LYS A 15 22.15 6.88 -43.00
N ALA A 16 21.81 8.17 -43.05
CA ALA A 16 21.23 8.87 -41.90
C ALA A 16 19.87 8.29 -41.48
N MET A 17 19.00 7.96 -42.45
CA MET A 17 17.72 7.31 -42.18
C MET A 17 17.89 5.90 -41.59
N LEU A 18 18.86 5.12 -42.07
CA LEU A 18 19.14 3.78 -41.55
C LEU A 18 19.62 3.84 -40.10
N VAL A 19 20.53 4.75 -39.78
CA VAL A 19 20.97 4.97 -38.39
C VAL A 19 19.79 5.40 -37.52
N ALA A 20 18.94 6.32 -38.00
CA ALA A 20 17.74 6.74 -37.27
C ALA A 20 16.69 5.62 -37.13
N ALA A 21 16.63 4.67 -38.05
CA ALA A 21 15.79 3.48 -37.92
C ALA A 21 16.34 2.53 -36.86
N GLN A 22 17.64 2.22 -36.90
CA GLN A 22 18.30 1.35 -35.92
C GLN A 22 18.22 1.91 -34.50
N THR A 23 18.39 3.21 -34.31
CA THR A 23 18.24 3.82 -32.96
C THR A 23 16.81 3.73 -32.44
N ARG A 24 15.80 3.88 -33.32
CA ARG A 24 14.39 3.68 -32.96
C ARG A 24 14.08 2.22 -32.66
N GLU A 25 14.63 1.28 -33.40
CA GLU A 25 14.49 -0.16 -33.15
C GLU A 25 15.11 -0.54 -31.81
N ALA A 26 16.36 -0.15 -31.56
CA ALA A 26 17.02 -0.38 -30.27
C ALA A 26 16.24 0.24 -29.09
N GLY A 27 15.65 1.42 -29.27
CA GLY A 27 14.77 2.04 -28.28
C GLY A 27 13.48 1.26 -28.02
N LYS A 28 12.89 0.68 -29.06
CA LYS A 28 11.71 -0.20 -28.93
C LYS A 28 12.08 -1.51 -28.24
N ASP A 29 13.20 -2.12 -28.60
CA ASP A 29 13.66 -3.38 -27.98
C ASP A 29 13.92 -3.20 -26.48
N ALA A 30 14.54 -2.08 -26.09
CA ALA A 30 14.71 -1.74 -24.67
C ALA A 30 13.37 -1.53 -23.95
N GLN A 31 12.37 -0.93 -24.62
CA GLN A 31 11.03 -0.78 -24.05
C GLN A 31 10.31 -2.13 -23.92
N MET A 32 10.44 -3.01 -24.91
CA MET A 32 9.86 -4.35 -24.89
C MET A 32 10.46 -5.18 -23.76
N ALA A 33 11.79 -5.20 -23.62
CA ALA A 33 12.47 -5.89 -22.53
C ALA A 33 11.97 -5.45 -21.14
N ARG A 34 11.78 -4.14 -20.92
CA ARG A 34 11.22 -3.61 -19.66
C ARG A 34 9.78 -4.05 -19.42
N LYS A 35 8.98 -4.13 -20.49
CA LYS A 35 7.59 -4.60 -20.40
C LYS A 35 7.54 -6.09 -20.09
N ASP A 36 8.39 -6.89 -20.73
CA ASP A 36 8.47 -8.33 -20.52
C ASP A 36 8.89 -8.65 -19.09
N GLU A 37 9.91 -7.96 -18.55
CA GLU A 37 10.30 -8.08 -17.13
C GLU A 37 9.13 -7.73 -16.19
N ARG A 38 8.39 -6.67 -16.50
CA ARG A 38 7.22 -6.27 -15.71
C ARG A 38 6.11 -7.33 -15.77
N ILE A 39 5.86 -7.89 -16.95
CA ILE A 39 4.88 -8.97 -17.15
C ILE A 39 5.31 -10.19 -16.33
N GLU A 40 6.55 -10.64 -16.44
CA GLU A 40 7.06 -11.80 -15.70
C GLU A 40 6.92 -11.61 -14.18
N ARG A 41 7.26 -10.41 -13.67
CA ARG A 41 7.08 -10.09 -12.24
C ARG A 41 5.62 -10.15 -11.82
N LEU A 42 4.72 -9.58 -12.62
CA LEU A 42 3.29 -9.58 -12.33
C LEU A 42 2.69 -10.98 -12.39
N GLU A 43 3.10 -11.80 -13.36
CA GLU A 43 2.67 -13.20 -13.47
C GLU A 43 3.09 -14.01 -12.26
N LYS A 44 4.33 -13.84 -11.76
CA LYS A 44 4.79 -14.47 -10.52
C LYS A 44 3.95 -14.06 -9.31
N LEU A 45 3.64 -12.77 -9.16
CA LEU A 45 2.80 -12.28 -8.07
C LEU A 45 1.37 -12.83 -8.15
N VAL A 46 0.79 -12.87 -9.34
CA VAL A 46 -0.55 -13.44 -9.56
C VAL A 46 -0.55 -14.94 -9.26
N ALA A 47 0.50 -15.68 -9.66
CA ALA A 47 0.63 -17.09 -9.35
C ALA A 47 0.74 -17.33 -7.83
N ALA A 48 1.58 -16.56 -7.13
CA ALA A 48 1.71 -16.63 -5.67
C ALA A 48 0.39 -16.30 -4.96
N PHE A 49 -0.31 -15.25 -5.39
CA PHE A 49 -1.62 -14.90 -4.86
C PHE A 49 -2.65 -16.01 -5.08
N LYS A 50 -2.71 -16.58 -6.29
CA LYS A 50 -3.62 -17.70 -6.60
C LYS A 50 -3.30 -18.93 -5.76
N GLN A 51 -2.02 -19.22 -5.51
CA GLN A 51 -1.62 -20.30 -4.63
C GLN A 51 -1.99 -20.04 -3.16
N ALA A 52 -1.83 -18.83 -2.66
CA ALA A 52 -2.24 -18.46 -1.30
C ALA A 52 -3.77 -18.51 -1.13
N ALA A 53 -4.52 -18.00 -2.10
CA ALA A 53 -5.98 -17.92 -2.02
C ALA A 53 -6.69 -19.24 -2.35
N PHE A 54 -6.15 -20.02 -3.30
CA PHE A 54 -6.83 -21.17 -3.90
C PHE A 54 -5.94 -22.42 -4.05
N GLY A 55 -4.71 -22.41 -3.51
CA GLY A 55 -3.80 -23.55 -3.57
C GLY A 55 -4.36 -24.80 -2.88
N ARG A 56 -3.67 -25.93 -3.04
CA ARG A 56 -4.08 -27.19 -2.42
C ARG A 56 -4.26 -26.96 -0.92
N LYS A 57 -5.49 -27.09 -0.43
CA LYS A 57 -5.83 -27.30 0.97
C LYS A 57 -5.23 -28.64 1.41
N SER A 58 -3.90 -28.74 1.46
CA SER A 58 -3.18 -29.85 2.05
C SER A 58 -2.90 -29.43 3.46
N GLU A 59 -3.72 -29.96 4.37
CA GLU A 59 -3.82 -29.59 5.78
C GLU A 59 -4.57 -28.28 6.01
N LYS A 60 -5.50 -28.31 6.98
CA LYS A 60 -5.99 -27.08 7.57
C LYS A 60 -4.78 -26.46 8.28
N THR A 61 -4.08 -25.54 7.64
CA THR A 61 -3.10 -24.70 8.31
C THR A 61 -3.82 -23.96 9.42
N ASP A 62 -3.34 -24.15 10.65
CA ASP A 62 -3.83 -23.46 11.82
C ASP A 62 -3.71 -21.95 11.58
N PRO A 63 -4.77 -21.14 11.76
CA PRO A 63 -4.67 -19.68 11.65
C PRO A 63 -3.51 -19.09 12.47
N ASP A 64 -3.17 -19.69 13.61
CA ASP A 64 -2.07 -19.27 14.49
C ASP A 64 -0.67 -19.45 13.82
N GLN A 65 -0.58 -20.22 12.73
CA GLN A 65 0.67 -20.42 11.99
C GLN A 65 1.00 -19.23 11.06
N PHE A 66 0.04 -18.36 10.79
CA PHE A 66 0.25 -17.15 9.98
C PHE A 66 0.66 -15.93 10.81
N ASP A 67 0.57 -15.99 12.14
CA ASP A 67 0.85 -14.86 13.02
C ASP A 67 2.26 -14.30 12.79
N LEU A 68 3.28 -15.16 12.73
CA LEU A 68 4.65 -14.74 12.45
C LEU A 68 4.80 -14.09 11.06
N ALA A 69 4.12 -14.63 10.04
CA ALA A 69 4.16 -14.08 8.69
C ALA A 69 3.42 -12.72 8.59
N PHE A 70 2.37 -12.53 9.39
CA PHE A 70 1.67 -11.26 9.51
C PHE A 70 2.49 -10.24 10.29
N GLU A 71 3.13 -10.63 11.39
CA GLU A 71 4.06 -9.79 12.15
C GLU A 71 5.23 -9.30 11.28
N ASP A 72 5.81 -10.19 10.46
CA ASP A 72 6.87 -9.84 9.51
C ASP A 72 6.40 -8.86 8.44
N LEU A 73 5.19 -9.05 7.91
CA LEU A 73 4.57 -8.13 6.95
C LEU A 73 4.25 -6.78 7.57
N GLU A 74 3.69 -6.75 8.78
CA GLU A 74 3.42 -5.52 9.53
C GLU A 74 4.72 -4.76 9.83
N THR A 75 5.78 -5.46 10.20
CA THR A 75 7.11 -4.88 10.43
C THR A 75 7.69 -4.28 9.15
N ALA A 76 7.61 -5.01 8.03
CA ALA A 76 8.06 -4.51 6.73
C ALA A 76 7.28 -3.26 6.28
N MET A 77 5.95 -3.25 6.50
CA MET A 77 5.12 -2.08 6.23
C MET A 77 5.47 -0.89 7.13
N ALA A 78 5.72 -1.13 8.42
CA ALA A 78 6.12 -0.08 9.36
C ALA A 78 7.48 0.53 8.98
N ALA A 79 8.43 -0.28 8.50
CA ALA A 79 9.72 0.19 8.00
C ALA A 79 9.55 1.12 6.78
N ILE A 80 8.77 0.70 5.79
CA ILE A 80 8.45 1.53 4.60
C ILE A 80 7.78 2.83 5.01
N HIS A 81 6.80 2.77 5.92
CA HIS A 81 6.13 3.97 6.40
C HIS A 81 7.09 4.91 7.12
N ALA A 82 7.99 4.39 7.96
CA ALA A 82 8.99 5.20 8.66
C ALA A 82 9.96 5.89 7.70
N GLU A 83 10.37 5.22 6.62
CA GLU A 83 11.16 5.82 5.53
C GLU A 83 10.38 6.96 4.85
N ASP A 84 9.13 6.71 4.46
CA ASP A 84 8.24 7.74 3.88
C ASP A 84 8.01 8.92 4.85
N GLU A 85 7.96 8.68 6.17
CA GLU A 85 7.83 9.74 7.17
C GLU A 85 9.11 10.55 7.34
N ALA A 86 10.28 9.91 7.23
CA ALA A 86 11.58 10.57 7.32
C ALA A 86 11.84 11.46 6.09
N ASP A 87 11.34 11.07 4.93
CA ASP A 87 11.44 11.83 3.68
C ASP A 87 10.40 12.97 3.57
N ALA A 88 9.41 13.02 4.49
CA ALA A 88 8.42 14.09 4.51
C ALA A 88 8.99 15.38 5.12
N PRO A 89 8.72 16.57 4.54
CA PRO A 89 9.22 17.84 5.08
C PRO A 89 8.70 18.04 6.52
N ALA A 90 9.61 18.45 7.42
CA ALA A 90 9.38 18.66 8.85
C ALA A 90 8.30 19.74 9.10
N GLY A 91 7.05 19.33 9.02
CA GLY A 91 5.94 20.26 9.05
C GLY A 91 4.62 19.53 8.91
N ARG A 92 4.07 19.16 10.07
CA ARG A 92 2.64 18.88 10.30
C ARG A 92 2.20 17.42 10.08
N LYS A 93 2.39 16.62 11.12
CA LYS A 93 1.53 15.46 11.38
C LYS A 93 0.87 15.63 12.75
N THR A 94 -0.19 16.44 12.79
CA THR A 94 -1.21 16.20 13.81
C THR A 94 -1.78 14.82 13.51
N ALA A 95 -1.62 13.87 14.43
CA ALA A 95 -2.22 12.54 14.30
C ALA A 95 -3.68 12.72 13.88
N LYS A 96 -4.01 12.37 12.63
CA LYS A 96 -5.39 12.43 12.16
C LYS A 96 -6.14 11.39 12.98
N SER A 97 -7.16 11.81 13.73
CA SER A 97 -8.03 10.85 14.40
C SER A 97 -8.60 9.91 13.33
N ARG A 98 -8.57 8.61 13.61
CA ARG A 98 -9.13 7.60 12.70
C ARG A 98 -10.61 7.92 12.52
N THR A 99 -10.98 8.36 11.34
CA THR A 99 -12.40 8.56 10.98
C THR A 99 -12.98 7.19 10.62
N THR A 100 -13.47 6.47 11.63
CA THR A 100 -14.34 5.33 11.40
C THR A 100 -15.70 5.87 10.91
N ASN A 101 -16.09 5.54 9.67
CA ASN A 101 -17.40 5.86 9.08
C ASN A 101 -18.53 5.05 9.74
N ARG A 102 -18.68 5.15 11.06
CA ARG A 102 -19.86 4.72 11.78
C ARG A 102 -20.68 5.99 11.98
N GLY A 103 -21.73 6.16 11.18
CA GLY A 103 -22.62 7.32 11.31
C GLY A 103 -23.08 7.48 12.76
N SER A 104 -23.26 8.74 13.20
CA SER A 104 -23.66 9.05 14.58
C SER A 104 -24.97 8.36 14.95
N LEU A 105 -25.07 7.88 16.19
CA LEU A 105 -26.29 7.30 16.75
C LEU A 105 -27.42 8.36 16.80
N PRO A 106 -28.63 8.05 16.31
CA PRO A 106 -29.74 9.01 16.33
C PRO A 106 -29.99 9.61 17.73
N LYS A 107 -30.24 10.92 17.79
CA LYS A 107 -30.39 11.69 19.05
C LYS A 107 -31.58 11.27 19.92
N HIS A 108 -32.59 10.63 19.34
CA HIS A 108 -33.83 10.26 20.03
C HIS A 108 -33.72 8.93 20.78
N LEU A 109 -32.59 8.23 20.67
CA LEU A 109 -32.36 6.98 21.37
C LEU A 109 -31.83 7.25 22.79
N PRO A 110 -32.18 6.40 23.77
CA PRO A 110 -31.58 6.47 25.10
C PRO A 110 -30.07 6.32 24.99
N ARG A 111 -29.33 7.27 25.58
CA ARG A 111 -27.86 7.28 25.62
C ARG A 111 -27.40 6.85 27.02
N VAL A 112 -26.40 5.98 27.06
CA VAL A 112 -25.68 5.61 28.29
C VAL A 112 -24.24 6.06 28.08
N GLU A 113 -23.74 6.93 28.95
CA GLU A 113 -22.36 7.41 28.91
C GLU A 113 -21.49 6.53 29.81
N GLU A 114 -20.45 5.92 29.23
CA GLU A 114 -19.44 5.15 29.95
C GLU A 114 -18.07 5.78 29.71
N VAL A 115 -17.44 6.27 30.78
CA VAL A 115 -16.11 6.89 30.72
C VAL A 115 -15.07 5.83 31.08
N ILE A 116 -14.20 5.51 30.12
CA ILE A 116 -13.12 4.54 30.30
C ILE A 116 -11.85 5.29 30.71
N GLU A 117 -11.50 5.23 31.98
CA GLU A 117 -10.26 5.78 32.52
C GLU A 117 -9.27 4.66 32.90
N PRO A 118 -7.95 4.92 32.89
CA PRO A 118 -6.98 3.96 33.39
C PRO A 118 -7.17 3.71 34.89
N ALA A 119 -6.85 2.51 35.35
CA ALA A 119 -7.01 2.11 36.75
C ALA A 119 -6.20 2.97 37.75
N SER A 120 -5.16 3.68 37.27
CA SER A 120 -4.37 4.62 38.06
C SER A 120 -3.96 5.80 37.19
N LEU A 121 -4.04 7.01 37.76
CA LEU A 121 -3.54 8.25 37.16
C LEU A 121 -2.09 8.55 37.57
N ILE A 122 -1.42 7.61 38.23
CA ILE A 122 -0.03 7.71 38.66
C ILE A 122 0.85 6.92 37.69
N CYS A 123 1.78 7.61 37.05
CA CYS A 123 2.78 7.00 36.18
C CYS A 123 3.80 6.21 37.01
N ALA A 124 4.42 5.20 36.42
CA ALA A 124 5.51 4.43 37.05
C ALA A 124 6.69 5.31 37.51
N CYS A 125 6.86 6.50 36.94
CA CYS A 125 7.84 7.50 37.36
C CYS A 125 7.37 8.37 38.55
N SER A 126 6.26 8.03 39.22
CA SER A 126 5.61 8.79 40.31
C SER A 126 5.01 10.15 39.94
N GLY A 127 4.96 10.49 38.65
CA GLY A 127 4.26 11.67 38.14
C GLY A 127 2.76 11.45 37.92
N CYS A 128 1.98 12.53 37.90
CA CYS A 128 0.56 12.47 37.51
C CYS A 128 0.43 12.38 35.98
N LEU A 129 -0.43 11.47 35.51
CA LEU A 129 -0.83 11.41 34.10
C LEU A 129 -1.66 12.65 33.75
N HIS A 130 -1.44 13.20 32.56
CA HIS A 130 -2.26 14.28 32.00
C HIS A 130 -2.91 13.78 30.72
N ARG A 131 -4.16 14.22 30.47
CA ARG A 131 -4.91 13.80 29.27
C ARG A 131 -4.26 14.37 28.02
N ILE A 132 -3.88 13.49 27.09
CA ILE A 132 -3.39 13.84 25.76
C ILE A 132 -4.39 13.24 24.75
N GLY A 133 -5.38 14.04 24.36
CA GLY A 133 -6.46 13.60 23.47
C GLY A 133 -7.61 12.92 24.18
N GLU A 134 -8.70 12.74 23.44
CA GLU A 134 -9.93 12.05 23.85
C GLU A 134 -10.47 11.30 22.63
N ASP A 135 -10.90 10.06 22.83
CA ASP A 135 -11.59 9.28 21.81
C ASP A 135 -13.00 8.94 22.32
N VAL A 136 -14.01 9.23 21.50
CA VAL A 136 -15.42 9.03 21.83
C VAL A 136 -16.02 8.12 20.77
N SER A 137 -16.61 7.00 21.20
CA SER A 137 -17.28 6.07 20.29
C SER A 137 -18.71 5.80 20.76
N GLU A 138 -19.65 5.80 19.82
CA GLU A 138 -21.05 5.43 20.07
C GLU A 138 -21.29 4.00 19.57
N ARG A 139 -21.89 3.14 20.40
CA ARG A 139 -22.28 1.77 20.04
C ARG A 139 -23.71 1.47 20.49
N TRP A 140 -24.46 0.77 19.66
CA TRP A 140 -25.75 0.20 20.06
C TRP A 140 -25.54 -0.96 21.04
N LEU A 141 -26.09 -0.84 22.25
CA LEU A 141 -26.23 -1.96 23.16
C LEU A 141 -27.49 -2.73 22.76
N ALA A 142 -27.33 -3.88 22.10
CA ALA A 142 -28.44 -4.81 21.89
C ALA A 142 -28.73 -5.48 23.23
N GLY A 143 -29.87 -5.15 23.86
CA GLY A 143 -30.33 -5.83 25.06
C GLY A 143 -30.57 -7.30 24.76
N THR A 144 -29.95 -8.18 25.54
CA THR A 144 -30.31 -9.61 25.66
C THR A 144 -31.65 -9.76 26.37
#